data_AF-A0A2N0ZEN7-F1
#
_entry.id   AF-A0A2N0ZEN7-F1
#
_cell.length_a   1.000
_cell.length_b   1.000
_cell.length_c   1.000
_cell.angle_alpha   90.00
_cell.angle_beta   90.00
_cell.angle_gamma   90.00
#
_symmetry.space_group_name_H-M   'P 1'
#
loop_
_entity.id
_entity.type
_entity.pdbx_description
1 polymer ?
#
loop_
_entity_poly.entity_id
_entity_poly.type
_entity_poly.pdbx_seq_one_letter_code
_entity_poly.pdbx_strand_id
1 'polypeptide(L)'
;MIDAEEKTLDIMEAFIKVAPYLNRLIQDDITIGIYDTEKLIINYPGETFSLNVNPGDPLAEGDIITEAIRTNSEKAAIVPKELFGFPLIARAIPLHDDNGNVIGGIGLGTSLEKANQLFDVAESLSAVSEQTAATIEEISKSVTRLADKVTEMTGQMDAVSTSADQIGKISSVVKSISDQSNLLGLNAAIEAARAGESGRGFSVVAEEIRKLATNSKDNVSQIDEITKTISSLLTELNTAFSGIHQLTETQAASIQEFSATIQEISRNAQNLAEMADYTTNTK
;
A
#
# COMPACT_ATOMS: atom_id res chain seq x y z
N MET A 1 57.27 7.12 51.81
CA MET A 1 56.38 7.89 52.70
C MET A 1 55.70 8.97 51.88
N ILE A 2 54.57 8.62 51.29
CA ILE A 2 53.50 9.54 50.94
C ILE A 2 52.28 8.78 51.47
N ASP A 3 51.77 9.22 52.62
CA ASP A 3 50.47 8.79 53.13
C ASP A 3 49.44 9.29 52.12
N ALA A 4 48.98 8.39 51.25
CA ALA A 4 47.69 8.55 50.63
C ALA A 4 46.69 7.98 51.64
N GLU A 5 46.13 8.85 52.50
CA GLU A 5 44.86 8.55 53.15
C GLU A 5 43.91 8.08 52.05
N GLU A 6 43.54 6.81 52.11
CA GLU A 6 42.51 6.20 51.28
C GLU A 6 41.19 6.85 51.69
N LYS A 7 40.92 8.04 51.16
CA LYS A 7 39.63 8.71 51.30
C LYS A 7 38.64 7.86 50.52
N THR A 8 37.98 6.93 51.21
CA THR A 8 36.79 6.26 50.71
C THR A 8 35.84 7.35 50.24
N LEU A 9 35.64 7.46 48.93
CA LEU A 9 34.77 8.48 48.37
C LEU A 9 33.34 8.08 48.73
N ASP A 10 32.63 8.94 49.46
CA ASP A 10 31.20 8.74 49.73
C ASP A 10 30.46 8.52 48.39
N ILE A 11 29.65 7.46 48.31
CA ILE A 11 28.90 7.11 47.09
C ILE A 11 28.01 8.27 46.64
N MET A 12 27.49 9.05 47.59
CA MET A 12 26.70 10.24 47.28
C MET A 12 27.57 11.33 46.61
N GLU A 13 28.78 11.60 47.14
CA GLU A 13 29.72 12.51 46.48
C GLU A 13 30.13 12.01 45.09
N ALA A 14 30.26 10.70 44.90
CA ALA A 14 30.56 10.10 43.60
C ALA A 14 29.44 10.40 42.59
N PHE A 15 28.18 10.17 42.97
CA PHE A 15 27.03 10.48 42.12
C PHE A 15 26.93 11.98 41.80
N ILE A 16 27.18 12.87 42.77
CA ILE A 16 27.18 14.33 42.53
C ILE A 16 28.23 14.71 41.48
N LYS A 17 29.42 14.09 41.51
CA LYS A 17 30.49 14.37 40.55
C LYS A 17 30.20 13.79 39.15
N VAL A 18 29.51 12.65 39.08
CA VAL A 18 29.25 11.93 37.81
C VAL A 18 27.96 12.39 37.12
N ALA A 19 26.92 12.73 37.87
CA ALA A 19 25.60 13.09 37.34
C ALA A 19 25.60 14.16 36.23
N PRO A 20 26.42 15.25 36.26
CA PRO A 20 26.47 16.22 35.17
C PRO A 20 26.89 15.62 33.81
N TYR A 21 27.61 14.49 33.82
CA TYR A 21 28.09 13.82 32.61
C TYR A 21 27.10 12.79 32.08
N LEU A 22 26.19 12.29 32.92
CA LEU A 22 25.27 11.21 32.54
C LEU A 22 24.31 11.63 31.42
N ASN A 23 23.80 12.87 31.46
CA ASN A 23 22.99 13.43 30.37
C ASN A 23 23.73 13.47 29.01
N ARG A 24 25.07 13.53 29.02
CA ARG A 24 25.89 13.56 27.80
C ARG A 24 26.31 12.17 27.31
N LEU A 25 26.15 11.16 28.16
CA LEU A 25 26.54 9.77 27.89
C LEU A 25 25.34 8.90 27.52
N ILE A 26 24.16 9.25 28.03
CA ILE A 26 22.90 8.54 27.79
C ILE A 26 22.17 9.20 26.62
N GLN A 27 21.54 8.38 25.77
CA GLN A 27 20.84 8.86 24.57
C GLN A 27 19.44 9.41 24.88
N ASP A 28 18.87 8.99 26.00
CA ASP A 28 17.60 9.47 26.50
C ASP A 28 17.78 10.79 27.23
N ASP A 29 16.75 11.64 27.14
CA ASP A 29 16.72 12.88 27.90
C ASP A 29 16.35 12.56 29.35
N ILE A 30 17.27 12.83 30.28
CA ILE A 30 17.13 12.43 31.68
C ILE A 30 17.30 13.60 32.64
N THR A 31 16.57 13.57 33.74
CA THR A 31 16.79 14.45 34.88
C THR A 31 17.29 13.62 36.05
N ILE A 32 18.25 14.14 36.81
CA ILE A 32 18.86 13.43 37.93
C ILE A 32 18.75 14.28 39.19
N GLY A 33 17.99 13.79 40.17
CA GLY A 33 17.92 14.39 41.51
C GLY A 33 18.70 13.54 42.51
N ILE A 34 19.55 14.16 43.32
CA ILE A 34 20.30 13.50 44.40
C ILE A 34 19.83 14.09 45.72
N TYR A 35 19.44 13.23 46.65
CA TYR A 35 18.77 13.58 47.90
C TYR A 35 19.54 13.01 49.08
N ASP A 36 19.58 13.75 50.19
CA ASP A 36 19.92 13.19 51.49
C ASP A 36 18.64 12.59 52.13
N THR A 37 18.68 12.21 53.40
CA THR A 37 17.52 11.65 54.10
C THR A 37 16.41 12.66 54.43
N GLU A 38 16.60 13.94 54.14
CA GLU A 38 15.68 15.03 54.49
C GLU A 38 15.23 15.88 53.29
N LYS A 39 16.10 16.11 52.29
CA LYS A 39 15.91 17.10 51.22
C LYS A 39 16.71 16.79 49.94
N LEU A 40 16.36 17.50 48.87
CA LEU A 40 17.09 17.53 47.60
C LEU A 40 18.44 18.25 47.79
N ILE A 41 19.54 17.57 47.49
CA ILE A 41 20.89 18.14 47.51
C ILE A 41 21.18 18.89 46.19
N ILE A 42 20.95 18.22 45.07
CA ILE A 42 21.21 18.78 43.75
C ILE A 42 20.32 18.13 42.70
N ASN A 43 19.88 18.92 41.72
CA ASN A 43 19.16 18.44 40.56
C ASN A 43 19.90 18.84 39.28
N TYR A 44 20.04 17.89 38.37
CA TYR A 44 20.52 18.09 37.02
C TYR A 44 19.33 17.93 36.08
N PRO A 45 18.83 19.03 35.47
CA PRO A 45 17.70 18.95 34.56
C PRO A 45 18.06 18.19 33.28
N GLY A 46 17.04 17.71 32.58
CA GLY A 46 17.17 17.22 31.22
C GLY A 46 17.49 18.36 30.23
N GLU A 47 17.83 17.98 29.01
CA GLU A 47 18.11 18.91 27.92
C GLU A 47 16.83 19.61 27.45
N THR A 48 15.71 18.89 27.39
CA THR A 48 14.43 19.42 26.89
C THR A 48 13.40 19.67 27.99
N PHE A 49 13.66 19.20 29.22
CA PHE A 49 12.73 19.34 30.34
C PHE A 49 13.39 19.53 31.71
N SER A 50 12.63 20.06 32.67
CA SER A 50 13.06 20.23 34.06
C SER A 50 11.88 20.00 35.01
N LEU A 51 12.15 19.43 36.19
CA LEU A 51 11.12 19.08 37.19
C LEU A 51 10.69 20.24 38.11
N ASN A 52 11.08 21.49 37.83
CA ASN A 52 10.75 22.65 38.67
C ASN A 52 11.06 22.48 40.18
N VAL A 53 12.13 21.74 40.49
CA VAL A 53 12.63 21.51 41.86
C VAL A 53 13.92 22.28 42.12
N ASN A 54 14.15 22.68 43.36
CA ASN A 54 15.31 23.46 43.79
C ASN A 54 16.10 22.73 44.88
N PRO A 55 17.45 22.81 44.87
CA PRO A 55 18.27 22.36 45.99
C PRO A 55 17.77 22.93 47.32
N GLY A 56 17.52 22.04 48.29
CA GLY A 56 16.96 22.35 49.60
C GLY A 56 15.48 22.00 49.77
N ASP A 57 14.76 21.67 48.70
CA ASP A 57 13.35 21.23 48.79
C ASP A 57 13.24 19.94 49.63
N PRO A 58 12.32 19.87 50.62
CA PRO A 58 12.20 18.72 51.51
C PRO A 58 11.62 17.50 50.80
N LEU A 59 11.91 16.29 51.31
CA LEU A 59 11.27 15.06 50.84
C LEU A 59 9.75 15.11 51.08
N ALA A 60 8.97 15.20 50.01
CA ALA A 60 7.51 15.24 50.08
C ALA A 60 6.89 13.84 50.20
N GLU A 61 5.77 13.73 50.91
CA GLU A 61 5.02 12.47 50.99
C GLU A 61 4.32 12.17 49.66
N GLY A 62 4.47 10.92 49.19
CA GLY A 62 3.95 10.49 47.88
C GLY A 62 4.98 10.56 46.76
N ASP A 63 6.14 11.20 46.97
CA ASP A 63 7.23 11.18 46.00
C ASP A 63 7.94 9.81 45.98
N ILE A 64 8.22 9.33 44.77
CA ILE A 64 8.86 8.04 44.50
C ILE A 64 10.22 7.94 45.21
N ILE A 65 11.00 9.03 45.22
CA ILE A 65 12.29 9.10 45.91
C ILE A 65 12.15 9.04 47.43
N THR A 66 11.15 9.72 48.00
CA THR A 66 10.86 9.66 49.43
C THR A 66 10.50 8.25 49.86
N GLU A 67 9.66 7.57 49.07
CA GLU A 67 9.29 6.18 49.34
C GLU A 67 10.49 5.25 49.25
N ALA A 68 11.36 5.42 48.24
CA ALA A 68 12.54 4.61 48.05
C ALA A 68 13.52 4.71 49.24
N ILE A 69 13.79 5.93 49.71
CA ILE A 69 14.65 6.21 50.87
C ILE A 69 14.04 5.63 52.14
N ARG A 70 12.76 5.91 52.43
CA ARG A 70 12.10 5.50 53.68
C ARG A 70 11.88 3.99 53.78
N THR A 71 11.58 3.33 52.66
CA THR A 71 11.32 1.87 52.64
C THR A 71 12.58 1.05 52.37
N ASN A 72 13.71 1.73 52.10
CA ASN A 72 14.96 1.08 51.69
C ASN A 72 14.73 0.09 50.53
N SER A 73 14.03 0.53 49.49
CA SER A 73 13.74 -0.30 48.33
C SER A 73 13.67 0.52 47.04
N GLU A 74 14.02 -0.08 45.93
CA GLU A 74 13.93 0.57 44.62
C GLU A 74 12.47 0.81 44.24
N LYS A 75 12.19 1.98 43.66
CA LYS A 75 10.85 2.37 43.22
C LYS A 75 10.89 2.86 41.80
N ALA A 76 9.86 2.53 41.03
CA ALA A 76 9.64 3.06 39.69
C ALA A 76 8.15 3.33 39.49
N ALA A 77 7.81 4.45 38.86
CA ALA A 77 6.44 4.71 38.42
C ALA A 77 6.42 5.61 37.19
N ILE A 78 5.37 5.46 36.40
CA ILE A 78 5.05 6.41 35.32
C ILE A 78 4.41 7.63 35.96
N VAL A 79 5.02 8.77 35.72
CA VAL A 79 4.50 10.06 36.14
C VAL A 79 3.77 10.68 34.96
N PRO A 80 2.46 10.94 35.09
CA PRO A 80 1.65 11.45 34.00
C PRO A 80 1.95 12.94 33.77
N LYS A 81 1.68 13.41 32.54
CA LYS A 81 2.06 14.76 32.09
C LYS A 81 1.42 15.90 32.87
N GLU A 82 0.35 15.64 33.62
CA GLU A 82 -0.38 16.64 34.40
C GLU A 82 0.46 17.21 35.56
N LEU A 83 1.49 16.48 36.02
CA LEU A 83 2.36 16.92 37.12
C LEU A 83 3.51 17.82 36.66
N PHE A 84 4.15 17.49 35.53
CA PHE A 84 5.37 18.16 35.07
C PHE A 84 5.28 18.77 33.65
N GLY A 85 4.15 18.60 32.96
CA GLY A 85 3.91 19.06 31.59
C GLY A 85 4.20 18.03 30.51
N PHE A 86 4.91 16.94 30.83
CA PHE A 86 5.30 15.86 29.92
C PHE A 86 5.31 14.52 30.69
N PRO A 87 5.01 13.39 30.03
CA PRO A 87 5.03 12.08 30.68
C PRO A 87 6.47 11.60 30.84
N LEU A 88 6.79 11.04 31.99
CA LEU A 88 8.12 10.50 32.28
C LEU A 88 8.02 9.23 33.11
N ILE A 89 9.02 8.36 33.01
CA ILE A 89 9.22 7.28 33.98
C ILE A 89 10.21 7.77 35.02
N ALA A 90 9.79 7.76 36.28
CA ALA A 90 10.63 8.12 37.41
C ALA A 90 11.09 6.85 38.12
N ARG A 91 12.38 6.77 38.38
CA ARG A 91 13.04 5.69 39.12
C ARG A 91 13.79 6.29 40.28
N ALA A 92 13.74 5.61 41.42
CA ALA A 92 14.49 6.01 42.59
C ALA A 92 15.14 4.80 43.23
N ILE A 93 16.41 4.97 43.61
CA ILE A 93 17.15 3.97 44.39
C ILE A 93 17.69 4.63 45.67
N PRO A 94 17.58 3.97 46.83
CA PRO A 94 18.24 4.44 48.04
C PRO A 94 19.77 4.26 47.91
N LEU A 95 20.52 5.18 48.50
CA LEU A 95 21.98 5.11 48.59
C LEU A 95 22.36 4.69 50.01
N HIS A 96 23.41 3.88 50.13
CA HIS A 96 23.88 3.34 51.41
C HIS A 96 25.33 3.74 51.71
N ASP A 97 25.65 3.89 53.00
CA ASP A 97 27.03 3.92 53.46
C ASP A 97 27.67 2.51 53.45
N ASP A 98 28.97 2.44 53.76
CA ASP A 98 29.72 1.17 53.86
C ASP A 98 29.15 0.21 54.93
N ASN A 99 28.32 0.70 55.85
CA ASN A 99 27.68 -0.08 56.90
C ASN A 99 26.25 -0.56 56.51
N GLY A 100 25.77 -0.20 55.32
CA GLY A 100 24.43 -0.54 54.84
C GLY A 100 23.31 0.37 55.34
N ASN A 101 23.62 1.51 55.98
CA ASN A 101 22.62 2.50 56.38
C ASN A 101 22.23 3.37 55.19
N VAL A 102 20.95 3.68 55.06
CA VAL A 102 20.46 4.62 54.02
C VAL A 102 20.96 6.02 54.35
N ILE A 103 21.72 6.62 53.44
CA ILE A 103 22.26 7.99 53.55
C ILE A 103 21.54 9.00 52.65
N GLY A 104 20.65 8.52 51.78
CA GLY A 104 19.94 9.34 50.82
C GLY A 104 19.41 8.50 49.67
N GLY A 105 19.21 9.12 48.51
CA GLY A 105 18.75 8.43 47.31
C GLY A 105 19.05 9.22 46.04
N ILE A 106 19.02 8.51 44.91
CA ILE A 106 19.08 9.11 43.58
C ILE A 106 17.79 8.82 42.82
N GLY A 107 17.19 9.89 42.31
CA GLY A 107 16.04 9.88 41.43
C GLY A 107 16.48 10.14 40.00
N LEU A 108 15.98 9.34 39.06
CA LEU A 108 16.14 9.50 37.63
C LEU A 108 14.76 9.63 37.00
N GLY A 109 14.51 10.72 36.27
CA GLY A 109 13.33 10.85 35.41
C GLY A 109 13.76 10.74 33.95
N THR A 110 13.08 9.90 33.17
CA THR A 110 13.32 9.75 31.73
C THR A 110 12.05 10.13 30.96
N SER A 111 12.16 11.05 30.00
CA SER A 111 11.00 11.46 29.18
C SER A 111 10.46 10.30 28.34
N LEU A 112 9.13 10.13 28.32
CA LEU A 112 8.43 9.15 27.49
C LEU A 112 7.96 9.73 26.15
N GLU A 113 8.28 10.99 25.82
CA GLU A 113 7.81 11.63 24.59
C GLU A 113 8.28 10.90 23.32
N LYS A 114 9.55 10.48 23.28
CA LYS A 114 10.09 9.72 22.13
C LYS A 114 9.38 8.37 21.96
N ALA A 115 9.11 7.67 23.07
CA ALA A 115 8.40 6.40 23.06
C ALA A 115 6.95 6.56 22.58
N ASN A 116 6.25 7.58 23.08
CA ASN A 116 4.88 7.90 22.64
C ASN A 116 4.84 8.29 21.16
N GLN A 117 5.78 9.11 20.68
CA GLN A 117 5.88 9.46 19.26
C GLN A 117 6.10 8.23 18.38
N LEU A 118 6.94 7.28 18.82
CA LEU A 118 7.14 6.01 18.11
C LEU A 118 5.85 5.18 18.09
N PHE A 119 5.11 5.13 19.20
CA PHE A 119 3.84 4.44 19.29
C PHE A 119 2.79 5.03 18.34
N ASP A 120 2.64 6.36 18.33
CA ASP A 120 1.71 7.07 17.42
C ASP A 120 2.06 6.82 15.95
N VAL A 121 3.36 6.84 15.60
CA VAL A 121 3.83 6.52 14.25
C VAL A 121 3.53 5.07 13.88
N ALA A 122 3.76 4.12 14.81
CA ALA A 122 3.48 2.71 14.59
C ALA A 122 1.98 2.44 14.40
N GLU A 123 1.12 3.04 15.22
CA GLU A 123 -0.34 2.92 15.11
C GLU A 123 -0.83 3.48 13.78
N SER A 124 -0.40 4.69 13.42
CA SER A 124 -0.72 5.32 12.14
C SER A 124 -0.26 4.48 10.95
N LEU A 125 0.97 3.93 11.01
CA LEU A 125 1.50 3.07 9.97
C LEU A 125 0.72 1.76 9.84
N SER A 126 0.27 1.16 10.96
CA SER A 126 -0.57 -0.03 10.96
C SER A 126 -1.91 0.25 10.29
N ALA A 127 -2.58 1.35 10.66
CA ALA A 127 -3.86 1.74 10.07
C ALA A 127 -3.75 2.00 8.56
N VAL A 128 -2.71 2.72 8.12
CA VAL A 128 -2.45 2.96 6.69
C VAL A 128 -2.16 1.65 5.96
N SER A 129 -1.43 0.72 6.58
CA SER A 129 -1.11 -0.59 5.98
C SER A 129 -2.36 -1.44 5.80
N GLU A 130 -3.25 -1.50 6.79
CA GLU A 130 -4.53 -2.20 6.70
C GLU A 130 -5.42 -1.63 5.58
N GLN A 131 -5.55 -0.30 5.52
CA GLN A 131 -6.31 0.36 4.46
C GLN A 131 -5.70 0.09 3.07
N THR A 132 -4.36 0.09 2.98
CA THR A 132 -3.68 -0.19 1.72
C THR A 132 -3.85 -1.65 1.31
N ALA A 133 -3.81 -2.60 2.25
CA ALA A 133 -4.08 -4.01 1.99
C ALA A 133 -5.50 -4.22 1.43
N ALA A 134 -6.51 -3.57 2.00
CA ALA A 134 -7.88 -3.62 1.50
C ALA A 134 -7.97 -3.07 0.06
N THR A 135 -7.29 -1.95 -0.22
CA THR A 135 -7.23 -1.36 -1.56
C THR A 135 -6.57 -2.30 -2.58
N ILE A 136 -5.48 -2.98 -2.18
CA ILE A 136 -4.80 -3.97 -3.04
C ILE A 136 -5.74 -5.14 -3.36
N GLU A 137 -6.55 -5.60 -2.41
CA GLU A 137 -7.54 -6.65 -2.64
C GLU A 137 -8.62 -6.23 -3.65
N GLU A 138 -9.10 -4.98 -3.58
CA GLU A 138 -10.06 -4.43 -4.55
C GLU A 138 -9.45 -4.33 -5.96
N ILE A 139 -8.19 -3.91 -6.06
CA ILE A 139 -7.48 -3.85 -7.34
C ILE A 139 -7.31 -5.28 -7.89
N SER A 140 -6.95 -6.26 -7.06
CA SER A 140 -6.84 -7.67 -7.47
C SER A 140 -8.16 -8.21 -8.06
N LYS A 141 -9.28 -7.95 -7.40
CA LYS A 141 -10.62 -8.31 -7.90
C LYS A 141 -10.93 -7.62 -9.22
N SER A 142 -10.56 -6.35 -9.35
CA SER A 142 -10.79 -5.56 -10.57
C SER A 142 -9.97 -6.10 -11.76
N VAL A 143 -8.71 -6.47 -11.55
CA VAL A 143 -7.83 -7.09 -12.55
C VAL A 143 -8.37 -8.46 -12.98
N THR A 144 -8.84 -9.28 -12.04
CA THR A 144 -9.47 -10.57 -12.35
C THR A 144 -10.72 -10.37 -13.22
N ARG A 145 -11.61 -9.44 -12.84
CA ARG A 145 -12.79 -9.10 -13.65
C ARG A 145 -12.45 -8.58 -15.03
N LEU A 146 -11.35 -7.84 -15.17
CA LEU A 146 -10.87 -7.36 -16.46
C LEU A 146 -10.43 -8.54 -17.34
N ALA A 147 -9.68 -9.50 -16.78
CA ALA A 147 -9.28 -10.72 -17.48
C ALA A 147 -10.48 -11.51 -18.02
N ASP A 148 -11.50 -11.67 -17.17
CA ASP A 148 -12.75 -12.37 -17.55
C ASP A 148 -13.46 -11.64 -18.69
N LYS A 149 -13.53 -10.30 -18.62
CA LYS A 149 -14.18 -9.48 -19.64
C LYS A 149 -13.44 -9.51 -20.98
N VAL A 150 -12.11 -9.52 -20.96
CA VAL A 150 -11.30 -9.71 -22.17
C VAL A 150 -11.59 -11.07 -22.79
N THR A 151 -11.63 -12.13 -21.98
CA THR A 151 -11.94 -13.49 -22.45
C THR A 151 -13.33 -13.58 -23.09
N GLU A 152 -14.33 -12.96 -22.45
CA GLU A 152 -15.70 -12.88 -22.99
C GLU A 152 -15.72 -12.14 -24.34
N MET A 153 -15.02 -11.01 -24.45
CA MET A 153 -14.93 -10.22 -25.68
C MET A 153 -14.26 -10.99 -26.82
N THR A 154 -13.17 -11.71 -26.54
CA THR A 154 -12.53 -12.59 -27.55
C THR A 154 -13.51 -13.65 -28.07
N GLY A 155 -14.28 -14.29 -27.18
CA GLY A 155 -15.30 -15.26 -27.61
C GLY A 155 -16.42 -14.65 -28.45
N GLN A 156 -16.85 -13.42 -28.14
CA GLN A 156 -17.82 -12.69 -28.97
C GLN A 156 -17.25 -12.36 -30.35
N MET A 157 -15.97 -12.00 -30.42
CA MET A 157 -15.30 -11.73 -31.69
C MET A 157 -15.19 -12.96 -32.58
N ASP A 158 -14.92 -14.13 -32.01
CA ASP A 158 -14.91 -15.39 -32.76
C ASP A 158 -16.28 -15.69 -33.39
N ALA A 159 -17.37 -15.38 -32.68
CA ALA A 159 -18.72 -15.52 -33.20
C ALA A 159 -18.99 -14.52 -34.35
N VAL A 160 -18.51 -13.28 -34.25
CA VAL A 160 -18.60 -12.29 -35.33
C VAL A 160 -17.77 -12.72 -36.53
N SER A 161 -16.56 -13.23 -36.31
CA SER A 161 -15.69 -13.76 -37.38
C SER A 161 -16.37 -14.90 -38.12
N THR A 162 -16.97 -15.84 -37.39
CA THR A 162 -17.71 -16.95 -37.98
C THR A 162 -18.90 -16.46 -38.82
N SER A 163 -19.60 -15.43 -38.34
CA SER A 163 -20.73 -14.82 -39.06
C SER A 163 -20.27 -14.12 -40.34
N ALA A 164 -19.15 -13.40 -40.30
CA ALA A 164 -18.54 -12.77 -41.46
C ALA A 164 -18.14 -13.80 -42.53
N ASP A 165 -17.53 -14.92 -42.11
CA ASP A 165 -17.20 -16.04 -43.01
C ASP A 165 -18.44 -16.66 -43.66
N GLN A 166 -19.53 -16.80 -42.92
CA GLN A 166 -20.81 -17.29 -43.45
C GLN A 166 -21.40 -16.32 -44.49
N ILE A 167 -21.35 -15.01 -44.23
CA ILE A 167 -21.75 -13.98 -45.19
C ILE A 167 -20.92 -14.09 -46.47
N GLY A 168 -19.59 -14.21 -46.34
CA GLY A 168 -18.70 -14.38 -47.50
C GLY A 168 -19.04 -15.61 -48.36
N LYS A 169 -19.39 -16.74 -47.72
CA LYS A 169 -19.85 -17.95 -48.43
C LYS A 169 -21.16 -17.70 -49.18
N ILE A 170 -22.13 -17.05 -48.55
CA ILE A 170 -23.42 -16.72 -49.17
C ILE A 170 -23.21 -15.75 -50.34
N SER A 171 -22.40 -14.70 -50.16
CA SER A 171 -22.02 -13.75 -51.21
C SER A 171 -21.42 -14.46 -52.42
N SER A 172 -20.52 -15.42 -52.22
CA SER A 172 -19.96 -16.22 -53.31
C SER A 172 -21.02 -17.00 -54.11
N VAL A 173 -22.01 -17.57 -53.42
CA VAL A 173 -23.14 -18.26 -54.06
C VAL A 173 -24.01 -17.27 -54.85
N VAL A 174 -24.38 -16.13 -54.26
CA VAL A 174 -25.20 -15.12 -54.93
C VAL A 174 -24.47 -14.55 -56.15
N LYS A 175 -23.16 -14.33 -56.08
CA LYS A 175 -22.32 -13.92 -57.22
C LYS A 175 -22.42 -14.92 -58.37
N SER A 176 -22.32 -16.21 -58.04
CA SER A 176 -22.43 -17.29 -59.03
C SER A 176 -23.81 -17.34 -59.68
N ILE A 177 -24.88 -17.15 -58.89
CA ILE A 177 -26.27 -17.07 -59.40
C ILE A 177 -26.45 -15.85 -60.31
N SER A 178 -25.89 -14.70 -59.94
CA SER A 178 -25.92 -13.47 -60.75
C SER A 178 -25.18 -13.67 -62.08
N ASP A 179 -23.99 -14.27 -62.06
CA ASP A 179 -23.23 -14.58 -63.28
C ASP A 179 -23.98 -15.55 -64.21
N GLN A 180 -24.60 -16.59 -63.66
CA GLN A 180 -25.46 -17.52 -64.41
C GLN A 180 -26.71 -16.83 -64.98
N SER A 181 -27.38 -15.99 -64.19
CA SER A 181 -28.57 -15.25 -64.62
C SER A 181 -28.26 -14.26 -65.73
N ASN A 182 -27.09 -13.61 -65.67
CA ASN A 182 -26.62 -12.72 -66.73
C ASN A 182 -26.34 -13.49 -68.02
N LEU A 183 -25.73 -14.69 -67.94
CA LEU A 183 -25.54 -15.56 -69.11
C LEU A 183 -26.87 -16.06 -69.69
N LEU A 184 -27.83 -16.44 -68.85
CA LEU A 184 -29.17 -16.83 -69.29
C LEU A 184 -29.89 -15.67 -70.00
N GLY A 185 -29.84 -14.47 -69.41
CA GLY A 185 -30.39 -13.26 -70.02
C GLY A 185 -29.73 -12.92 -71.36
N LEU A 186 -28.41 -13.08 -71.47
CA LEU A 186 -27.69 -12.90 -72.74
C LEU A 186 -28.15 -13.89 -73.82
N ASN A 187 -28.26 -15.18 -73.48
CA ASN A 187 -28.75 -16.19 -74.42
C ASN A 187 -30.19 -15.90 -74.86
N ALA A 188 -31.06 -15.47 -73.94
CA ALA A 188 -32.43 -15.08 -74.25
C ALA A 188 -32.49 -13.85 -75.18
N ALA A 189 -31.62 -12.85 -74.96
CA ALA A 189 -31.53 -11.67 -75.82
C ALA A 189 -31.08 -12.03 -77.25
N ILE A 190 -30.13 -12.96 -77.39
CA ILE A 190 -29.68 -13.48 -78.69
C ILE A 190 -30.83 -14.17 -79.43
N GLU A 191 -31.57 -15.04 -78.75
CA GLU A 191 -32.67 -15.79 -79.39
C GLU A 191 -33.87 -14.87 -79.71
N ALA A 192 -34.15 -13.87 -78.86
CA ALA A 192 -35.15 -12.84 -79.12
C ALA A 192 -34.79 -12.01 -80.36
N ALA A 193 -33.51 -11.65 -80.55
CA ALA A 193 -33.04 -10.97 -81.76
C ALA A 193 -33.19 -11.86 -83.01
N ARG A 194 -32.93 -13.17 -82.87
CA ARG A 194 -33.06 -14.17 -83.95
C ARG A 194 -34.51 -14.35 -84.41
N ALA A 195 -35.48 -14.25 -83.51
CA ALA A 195 -36.91 -14.31 -83.80
C ALA A 195 -37.47 -13.03 -84.47
N GLY A 196 -36.67 -11.97 -84.62
CA GLY A 196 -37.06 -10.74 -85.30
C GLY A 196 -38.21 -9.99 -84.61
N GLU A 197 -39.23 -9.58 -85.37
CA GLU A 197 -40.39 -8.84 -84.86
C GLU A 197 -41.15 -9.60 -83.76
N SER A 198 -41.27 -10.93 -83.89
CA SER A 198 -41.94 -11.78 -82.89
C SER A 198 -41.20 -11.86 -81.55
N GLY A 199 -39.90 -11.54 -81.52
CA GLY A 199 -39.06 -11.58 -80.33
C GLY A 199 -38.95 -10.27 -79.56
N ARG A 200 -39.52 -9.15 -80.04
CA ARG A 200 -39.32 -7.82 -79.43
C ARG A 200 -39.72 -7.76 -77.94
N GLY A 201 -40.83 -8.38 -77.55
CA GLY A 201 -41.26 -8.43 -76.15
C GLY A 201 -40.29 -9.24 -75.26
N PHE A 202 -39.79 -10.37 -75.77
CA PHE A 202 -38.79 -11.19 -75.06
C PHE A 202 -37.43 -10.49 -74.92
N SER A 203 -37.04 -9.68 -75.91
CA SER A 203 -35.80 -8.91 -75.87
C SER A 203 -35.78 -7.90 -74.70
N VAL A 204 -36.90 -7.22 -74.45
CA VAL A 204 -37.03 -6.29 -73.30
C VAL A 204 -36.88 -7.03 -71.97
N VAL A 205 -37.53 -8.18 -71.83
CA VAL A 205 -37.43 -9.01 -70.60
C VAL A 205 -36.00 -9.52 -70.41
N ALA A 206 -35.34 -9.98 -71.48
CA ALA A 206 -33.97 -10.47 -71.41
C ALA A 206 -32.97 -9.38 -70.96
N GLU A 207 -33.14 -8.15 -71.45
CA GLU A 207 -32.30 -7.02 -71.02
C GLU A 207 -32.54 -6.64 -69.55
N GLU A 208 -33.78 -6.67 -69.07
CA GLU A 208 -34.09 -6.41 -67.65
C GLU A 208 -33.49 -7.51 -66.75
N ILE A 209 -33.52 -8.78 -67.15
CA ILE A 209 -32.86 -9.88 -66.43
C ILE A 209 -31.35 -9.64 -66.33
N ARG A 210 -30.69 -9.24 -67.42
CA ARG A 210 -29.24 -8.94 -67.41
C ARG A 210 -28.92 -7.77 -66.50
N LYS A 211 -29.74 -6.72 -66.51
CA LYS A 211 -29.58 -5.55 -65.66
C LYS A 211 -29.73 -5.92 -64.17
N LEU A 212 -30.75 -6.71 -63.81
CA LEU A 212 -30.92 -7.22 -62.45
C LEU A 212 -29.75 -8.09 -62.00
N ALA A 213 -29.27 -8.97 -62.88
CA ALA A 213 -28.11 -9.82 -62.59
C ALA A 213 -26.82 -9.01 -62.38
N THR A 214 -26.59 -7.97 -63.19
CA THR A 214 -25.44 -7.06 -63.04
C THR A 214 -25.53 -6.28 -61.73
N ASN A 215 -26.69 -5.67 -61.43
CA ASN A 215 -26.89 -4.96 -60.16
C ASN A 215 -26.70 -5.88 -58.94
N SER A 216 -27.18 -7.12 -59.02
CA SER A 216 -26.99 -8.11 -57.95
C SER A 216 -25.51 -8.43 -57.74
N LYS A 217 -24.73 -8.57 -58.82
CA LYS A 217 -23.28 -8.78 -58.75
C LYS A 217 -22.53 -7.60 -58.13
N ASP A 218 -22.94 -6.37 -58.46
CA ASP A 218 -22.33 -5.16 -57.90
C ASP A 218 -22.62 -5.05 -56.40
N ASN A 219 -23.87 -5.30 -55.99
CA ASN A 219 -24.26 -5.35 -54.57
C ASN A 219 -23.46 -6.41 -53.79
N VAL A 220 -23.30 -7.61 -54.35
CA VAL A 220 -22.49 -8.66 -53.72
C VAL A 220 -21.02 -8.24 -53.57
N SER A 221 -20.48 -7.52 -54.56
CA SER A 221 -19.09 -7.03 -54.48
C SER A 221 -18.92 -6.00 -53.35
N GLN A 222 -19.95 -5.16 -53.10
CA GLN A 222 -19.96 -4.26 -51.95
C GLN A 222 -20.06 -5.02 -50.61
N ILE A 223 -20.88 -6.08 -50.54
CA ILE A 223 -20.97 -6.93 -49.35
C ILE A 223 -19.61 -7.60 -49.05
N ASP A 224 -18.90 -8.09 -50.07
CA ASP A 224 -17.56 -8.67 -49.92
C ASP A 224 -16.56 -7.66 -49.35
N GLU A 225 -16.62 -6.39 -49.79
CA GLU A 225 -15.76 -5.31 -49.28
C GLU A 225 -16.05 -4.99 -47.80
N ILE A 226 -17.32 -4.92 -47.43
CA ILE A 226 -17.73 -4.73 -46.03
C ILE A 226 -17.26 -5.90 -45.16
N THR A 227 -17.40 -7.14 -45.65
CA THR A 227 -17.00 -8.34 -44.92
C THR A 227 -15.49 -8.40 -44.69
N LYS A 228 -14.69 -8.00 -45.69
CA LYS A 228 -13.23 -7.84 -45.54
C LYS A 228 -12.87 -6.78 -44.51
N THR A 229 -13.59 -5.66 -44.51
CA THR A 229 -13.40 -4.59 -43.53
C THR A 229 -13.66 -5.08 -42.11
N ILE A 230 -14.76 -5.83 -41.90
CA ILE A 230 -15.07 -6.48 -40.61
C ILE A 230 -13.93 -7.41 -40.18
N SER A 231 -13.42 -8.23 -41.11
CA SER A 231 -12.33 -9.17 -40.81
C SER A 231 -11.03 -8.46 -40.39
N SER A 232 -10.71 -7.31 -41.02
CA SER A 232 -9.58 -6.46 -40.62
C SER A 232 -9.76 -5.92 -39.20
N LEU A 233 -10.94 -5.36 -38.91
CA LEU A 233 -11.26 -4.82 -37.58
C LEU A 233 -11.17 -5.89 -36.48
N LEU A 234 -11.62 -7.11 -36.77
CA LEU A 234 -11.50 -8.22 -35.83
C LEU A 234 -10.03 -8.59 -35.54
N THR A 235 -9.16 -8.51 -36.55
CA THR A 235 -7.73 -8.77 -36.39
C THR A 235 -7.06 -7.70 -35.51
N GLU A 236 -7.40 -6.43 -35.73
CA GLU A 236 -6.92 -5.31 -34.91
C GLU A 236 -7.39 -5.43 -33.46
N LEU A 237 -8.66 -5.74 -33.25
CA LEU A 237 -9.22 -5.96 -31.91
C LEU A 237 -8.55 -7.14 -31.19
N ASN A 238 -8.24 -8.24 -31.89
CA ASN A 238 -7.55 -9.39 -31.30
C ASN A 238 -6.13 -9.01 -30.82
N THR A 239 -5.44 -8.19 -31.62
CA THR A 239 -4.12 -7.65 -31.24
C THR A 239 -4.24 -6.75 -30.00
N ALA A 240 -5.25 -5.88 -29.96
CA ALA A 240 -5.49 -5.01 -28.81
C ALA A 240 -5.80 -5.82 -27.54
N PHE A 241 -6.65 -6.84 -27.62
CA PHE A 241 -6.97 -7.71 -26.49
C PHE A 241 -5.80 -8.54 -26.00
N SER A 242 -4.93 -9.02 -26.91
CA SER A 242 -3.67 -9.67 -26.50
C SER A 242 -2.79 -8.71 -25.69
N GLY A 243 -2.73 -7.43 -26.07
CA GLY A 243 -2.02 -6.42 -25.31
C GLY A 243 -2.63 -6.18 -23.93
N ILE A 244 -3.96 -6.11 -23.83
CA ILE A 244 -4.67 -5.98 -22.55
C ILE A 244 -4.42 -7.20 -21.65
N HIS A 245 -4.39 -8.41 -22.22
CA HIS A 245 -4.10 -9.63 -21.47
C HIS A 245 -2.70 -9.58 -20.82
N GLN A 246 -1.68 -9.20 -21.59
CA GLN A 246 -0.32 -9.03 -21.06
C GLN A 246 -0.24 -7.95 -19.97
N LEU A 247 -0.96 -6.83 -20.14
CA LEU A 247 -1.03 -5.78 -19.11
C LEU A 247 -1.69 -6.30 -17.82
N THR A 248 -2.73 -7.12 -17.95
CA THR A 248 -3.45 -7.72 -16.83
C THR A 248 -2.54 -8.69 -16.05
N GLU A 249 -1.76 -9.52 -16.74
CA GLU A 249 -0.76 -10.39 -16.11
C GLU A 249 0.33 -9.61 -15.37
N THR A 250 0.85 -8.55 -16.02
CA THR A 250 1.86 -7.68 -15.41
C THR A 250 1.32 -7.01 -14.15
N GLN A 251 0.07 -6.53 -14.19
CA GLN A 251 -0.58 -5.89 -13.06
C GLN A 251 -0.85 -6.86 -11.91
N ALA A 252 -1.19 -8.12 -12.22
CA ALA A 252 -1.33 -9.17 -11.22
C ALA A 252 0.01 -9.43 -10.48
N ALA A 253 1.13 -9.45 -11.20
CA ALA A 253 2.45 -9.57 -10.58
C ALA A 253 2.77 -8.37 -9.66
N SER A 254 2.50 -7.13 -10.10
CA SER A 254 2.70 -5.93 -9.26
C SER A 254 1.82 -5.93 -8.00
N ILE A 255 0.59 -6.45 -8.08
CA ILE A 255 -0.30 -6.61 -6.92
C ILE A 255 0.31 -7.57 -5.87
N GLN A 256 0.97 -8.64 -6.32
CA GLN A 256 1.63 -9.58 -5.42
C GLN A 256 2.83 -8.92 -4.72
N GLU A 257 3.62 -8.14 -5.47
CA GLU A 257 4.75 -7.37 -4.92
C GLU A 257 4.28 -6.31 -3.90
N PHE A 258 3.19 -5.59 -4.21
CA PHE A 258 2.58 -4.65 -3.27
C PHE A 258 2.05 -5.36 -2.01
N SER A 259 1.40 -6.52 -2.16
CA SER A 259 0.94 -7.29 -0.99
C SER A 259 2.11 -7.67 -0.08
N ALA A 260 3.21 -8.15 -0.65
CA ALA A 260 4.41 -8.50 0.12
C ALA A 260 5.01 -7.27 0.83
N THR A 261 5.11 -6.15 0.12
CA THR A 261 5.62 -4.89 0.68
C THR A 261 4.75 -4.40 1.84
N ILE A 262 3.41 -4.44 1.70
CA ILE A 262 2.50 -4.02 2.77
C ILE A 262 2.59 -4.95 3.98
N GLN A 263 2.74 -6.27 3.78
CA GLN A 263 3.00 -7.19 4.89
C GLN A 263 4.29 -6.87 5.64
N GLU A 264 5.34 -6.48 4.92
CA GLU A 264 6.60 -6.06 5.53
C GLU A 264 6.42 -4.74 6.32
N ILE A 265 5.70 -3.77 5.78
CA ILE A 265 5.39 -2.52 6.48
C ILE A 265 4.58 -2.78 7.75
N SER A 266 3.54 -3.62 7.69
CA SER A 266 2.76 -4.02 8.86
C SER A 266 3.64 -4.67 9.94
N ARG A 267 4.56 -5.55 9.55
CA ARG A 267 5.52 -6.16 10.48
C ARG A 267 6.45 -5.11 11.11
N ASN A 268 6.94 -4.15 10.31
CA ASN A 268 7.80 -3.09 10.80
C ASN A 268 7.05 -2.14 11.75
N ALA A 269 5.77 -1.85 11.49
CA ALA A 269 4.91 -1.10 12.39
C ALA A 269 4.77 -1.82 13.75
N GLN A 270 4.54 -3.13 13.74
CA GLN A 270 4.49 -3.93 14.96
C GLN A 270 5.81 -3.89 15.74
N ASN A 271 6.95 -4.04 15.05
CA ASN A 271 8.26 -3.96 15.69
C ASN A 271 8.51 -2.57 16.32
N LEU A 272 8.08 -1.49 15.67
CA LEU A 272 8.18 -0.14 16.23
C LEU A 272 7.33 0.03 17.49
N ALA A 273 6.12 -0.53 17.51
CA ALA A 273 5.26 -0.52 18.69
C ALA A 273 5.89 -1.33 19.85
N GLU A 274 6.50 -2.48 19.56
CA GLU A 274 7.22 -3.29 20.56
C GLU A 274 8.46 -2.58 21.11
N MET A 275 9.21 -1.84 20.27
CA MET A 275 10.34 -1.02 20.69
C MET A 275 9.90 0.13 21.61
N ALA A 276 8.77 0.77 21.31
CA ALA A 276 8.19 1.78 22.17
C ALA A 276 7.81 1.18 23.54
N ASP A 277 7.17 0.01 23.57
CA ASP A 277 6.75 -0.63 24.82
C ASP A 277 7.95 -1.05 25.70
N TYR A 278 9.06 -1.50 25.10
CA TYR A 278 10.28 -1.85 25.83
C TYR A 278 10.90 -0.67 26.59
N THR A 279 10.82 0.55 26.02
CA THR A 279 11.30 1.77 26.71
C THR A 279 10.43 2.15 27.92
N THR A 280 9.16 1.76 27.94
CA THR A 280 8.25 1.97 29.08
C THR A 280 8.32 0.90 30.17
N ASN A 281 8.71 -0.34 29.85
CA ASN A 281 8.56 -1.52 30.72
C ASN A 281 9.86 -2.10 31.32
N THR A 282 11.02 -1.46 31.18
CA THR A 282 12.25 -2.02 31.75
C THR A 282 12.17 -2.04 33.29
N LYS A 283 12.58 -3.14 33.92
CA LYS A 283 12.48 -3.38 35.38
C LYS A 283 13.36 -2.45 36.21
#